data_AF-A0A9P1DBC1-F1
#
_entry.id   AF-A0A9P1DBC1-F1
#
_cell.length_a   1.000
_cell.length_b   1.000
_cell.length_c   1.000
_cell.angle_alpha   90.00
_cell.angle_beta   90.00
_cell.angle_gamma   90.00
#
_symmetry.space_group_name_H-M   'P 1'
#
loop_
_entity.id
_entity.type
_entity.pdbx_description
1 polymer ?
#
loop_
_entity_poly.entity_id
_entity_poly.type
_entity_poly.pdbx_seq_one_letter_code
_entity_poly.pdbx_strand_id
1 'polypeptide(L)'
;MHVSIPVRATSHQPAEPAGDPCDGLSPSSWVSPPAPMAPVALVAGEARELTKRKDREDREELKGEVTKDESLKSKSDTSSKNRVLVSLEISDDELDGDETFCLLLRKLSSYKLTWVLVTALTVLVCSALANPVLCTQSPACEQHHLLDQDLSFYSGGVSAALASVLMHELASVMLTHNTAKKAIDIIPDIKDSLIPSMLLCATFLVLIIENMALVLGELPWYAHAANLGTELNDTPVYSVFYAEWLINVPILLVLAGSIALGRPGSEVAEPLLITNVYIVFAWVANFISNLALRYAVLSITFLMYFRASWTMCQWVYRWKQRNPKGFLLGRPLLAFVLIIVFGIYGIVYLARMHGLVSYRHERIFYVTMNFTTKLFASMTLAGIRSSDFQELLLTMLVNRRTSFTRKHDYGDQVTPLLEK
;
A
#
# COMPACT_ATOMS: atom_id res chain seq x y z
N MET A 1 -49.35 25.27 -46.93
CA MET A 1 -49.89 23.89 -46.96
C MET A 1 -49.64 23.28 -45.59
N HIS A 2 -50.65 23.33 -44.72
CA HIS A 2 -50.63 22.74 -43.38
C HIS A 2 -51.25 21.35 -43.48
N VAL A 3 -50.48 20.32 -43.13
CA VAL A 3 -50.95 18.95 -43.02
C VAL A 3 -51.18 18.66 -41.54
N SER A 4 -52.45 18.58 -41.18
CA SER A 4 -52.92 18.22 -39.84
C SER A 4 -53.01 16.69 -39.73
N ILE A 5 -52.29 16.09 -38.79
CA ILE A 5 -52.37 14.67 -38.47
C ILE A 5 -53.28 14.50 -37.24
N PRO A 6 -54.29 13.62 -37.27
CA PRO A 6 -55.19 13.41 -36.14
C PRO A 6 -54.57 12.51 -35.07
N VAL A 7 -54.61 12.98 -33.82
CA VAL A 7 -54.28 12.22 -32.61
C VAL A 7 -55.45 11.33 -32.25
N ARG A 8 -55.23 10.01 -32.25
CA ARG A 8 -56.19 8.99 -31.80
C ARG A 8 -55.92 8.66 -30.34
N ALA A 9 -56.80 9.12 -29.45
CA ALA A 9 -56.78 8.76 -28.03
C ALA A 9 -57.38 7.35 -27.85
N THR A 10 -56.60 6.40 -27.39
CA THR A 10 -57.05 5.09 -26.90
C THR A 10 -57.00 5.09 -25.38
N SER A 11 -58.17 5.11 -24.75
CA SER A 11 -58.36 4.92 -23.32
C SER A 11 -58.17 3.44 -22.97
N HIS A 12 -57.10 3.10 -22.27
CA HIS A 12 -56.97 1.81 -21.59
C HIS A 12 -57.47 1.97 -20.15
N GLN A 13 -58.59 1.33 -19.84
CA GLN A 13 -59.05 1.07 -18.47
C GLN A 13 -58.10 0.03 -17.83
N PRO A 14 -57.61 0.24 -16.61
CA PRO A 14 -56.94 -0.81 -15.84
C PRO A 14 -57.99 -1.73 -15.21
N ALA A 15 -57.79 -3.03 -15.43
CA ALA A 15 -58.56 -4.10 -14.83
C ALA A 15 -58.29 -4.19 -13.32
N GLU A 16 -59.38 -4.35 -12.56
CA GLU A 16 -59.37 -4.72 -11.14
C GLU A 16 -58.75 -6.11 -10.95
N PRO A 17 -57.79 -6.30 -10.02
CA PRO A 17 -57.44 -7.63 -9.57
C PRO A 17 -58.42 -8.08 -8.48
N ALA A 18 -59.05 -9.22 -8.77
CA ALA A 18 -59.83 -10.02 -7.84
C ALA A 18 -59.02 -10.37 -6.59
N GLY A 19 -59.69 -10.33 -5.45
CA GLY A 19 -59.11 -10.63 -4.15
C GLY A 19 -58.82 -12.12 -3.95
N ASP A 20 -57.87 -12.38 -3.05
CA ASP A 20 -57.71 -13.65 -2.36
C ASP A 20 -57.90 -13.42 -0.85
N PRO A 21 -58.69 -14.27 -0.17
CA PRO A 21 -58.77 -14.32 1.28
C PRO A 21 -57.91 -15.48 1.80
N CYS A 22 -56.95 -15.22 2.70
CA CYS A 22 -56.46 -16.22 3.63
C CYS A 22 -55.64 -15.56 4.75
N ASP A 23 -56.10 -15.80 5.99
CA ASP A 23 -55.32 -16.17 7.17
C ASP A 23 -54.09 -15.32 7.50
N GLY A 24 -54.12 -14.49 8.54
CA GLY A 24 -54.22 -14.98 9.91
C GLY A 24 -52.84 -15.46 10.37
N LEU A 25 -52.10 -14.57 11.08
CA LEU A 25 -51.16 -14.87 12.16
C LEU A 25 -50.39 -13.59 12.54
N SER A 26 -50.61 -13.11 13.76
CA SER A 26 -49.72 -12.16 14.45
C SER A 26 -48.31 -12.72 14.59
N PRO A 27 -47.32 -11.84 14.79
CA PRO A 27 -46.37 -12.11 15.86
C PRO A 27 -46.08 -10.87 16.71
N SER A 28 -46.61 -10.89 17.92
CA SER A 28 -45.98 -10.28 19.08
C SER A 28 -45.08 -11.33 19.74
N SER A 29 -43.76 -11.24 19.58
CA SER A 29 -42.80 -11.83 20.53
C SER A 29 -41.38 -11.37 20.25
N TRP A 30 -40.91 -10.43 21.07
CA TRP A 30 -39.61 -10.43 21.74
C TRP A 30 -38.57 -11.46 21.27
N VAL A 31 -37.47 -10.97 20.68
CA VAL A 31 -36.15 -11.56 20.86
C VAL A 31 -35.19 -10.44 21.22
N SER A 32 -34.73 -10.48 22.48
CA SER A 32 -33.70 -9.62 23.03
C SER A 32 -32.36 -9.77 22.28
N PRO A 33 -31.51 -8.73 22.26
CA PRO A 33 -30.18 -8.82 21.68
C PRO A 33 -29.30 -9.81 22.48
N PRO A 34 -28.43 -10.59 21.82
CA PRO A 34 -27.44 -11.40 22.53
C PRO A 34 -26.42 -10.49 23.24
N ALA A 35 -26.18 -10.81 24.52
CA ALA A 35 -25.16 -10.21 25.36
C ALA A 35 -23.74 -10.41 24.77
N PRO A 36 -22.79 -9.51 25.09
CA PRO A 36 -21.43 -9.54 24.53
C PRO A 36 -20.65 -10.78 24.98
N MET A 37 -20.03 -11.46 24.01
CA MET A 37 -19.06 -12.52 24.31
C MET A 37 -17.82 -11.91 24.96
N ALA A 38 -17.54 -12.38 26.19
CA ALA A 38 -16.30 -12.15 26.92
C ALA A 38 -15.09 -12.78 26.20
N PRO A 39 -13.87 -12.25 26.40
CA PRO A 39 -12.69 -12.68 25.68
C PRO A 39 -12.23 -14.08 26.07
N VAL A 40 -11.98 -14.91 25.06
CA VAL A 40 -11.29 -16.19 25.19
C VAL A 40 -9.83 -15.91 25.57
N ALA A 41 -9.47 -16.28 26.79
CA ALA A 41 -8.10 -16.42 27.23
C ALA A 41 -7.42 -17.54 26.43
N LEU A 42 -6.42 -17.20 25.63
CA LEU A 42 -5.55 -18.18 24.98
C LEU A 42 -4.23 -18.28 25.75
N VAL A 43 -4.02 -19.51 26.18
CA VAL A 43 -3.06 -20.00 27.15
C VAL A 43 -1.63 -19.91 26.63
N ALA A 44 -0.74 -19.46 27.52
CA ALA A 44 0.70 -19.53 27.40
C ALA A 44 1.18 -20.97 27.20
N GLY A 45 1.86 -21.25 26.08
CA GLY A 45 2.30 -22.60 25.76
C GLY A 45 3.36 -22.69 24.67
N GLU A 46 4.33 -21.78 24.59
CA GLU A 46 5.37 -21.88 23.55
C GLU A 46 6.77 -21.37 23.97
N ALA A 47 7.01 -21.20 25.28
CA ALA A 47 8.30 -20.72 25.80
C ALA A 47 9.25 -21.84 26.28
N ARG A 48 8.91 -23.13 26.10
CA ARG A 48 9.64 -24.24 26.74
C ARG A 48 10.46 -25.14 25.80
N GLU A 49 10.38 -24.96 24.48
CA GLU A 49 11.17 -25.75 23.52
C GLU A 49 12.44 -25.04 23.00
N LEU A 50 12.55 -23.72 23.11
CA LEU A 50 13.70 -22.97 22.62
C LEU A 50 14.95 -23.07 23.51
N THR A 51 14.81 -23.45 24.78
CA THR A 51 15.94 -23.59 25.71
C THR A 51 16.68 -24.93 25.56
N LYS A 52 16.01 -26.00 25.11
CA LYS A 52 16.65 -27.32 24.94
C LYS A 52 17.53 -27.44 23.70
N ARG A 53 17.37 -26.56 22.72
CA ARG A 53 18.15 -26.61 21.47
C ARG A 53 19.50 -25.90 21.59
N LYS A 54 19.61 -24.92 22.49
CA LYS A 54 20.84 -24.13 22.70
C LYS A 54 21.91 -24.89 23.49
N ASP A 55 21.51 -25.71 24.45
CA ASP A 55 22.46 -26.50 25.27
C ASP A 55 23.09 -27.69 24.52
N ARG A 56 22.66 -27.97 23.29
CA ARG A 56 23.19 -29.09 22.48
C ARG A 56 24.26 -28.67 21.48
N GLU A 57 24.30 -27.40 21.06
CA GLU A 57 25.35 -26.89 20.15
C GLU A 57 26.63 -26.53 20.90
N ASP A 58 26.55 -26.10 22.16
CA ASP A 58 27.73 -25.74 22.96
C ASP A 58 28.55 -26.96 23.47
N ARG A 59 28.11 -28.20 23.19
CA ARG A 59 28.77 -29.43 23.66
C ARG A 59 29.61 -30.15 22.59
N GLU A 60 29.54 -29.73 21.33
CA GLU A 60 30.32 -30.37 20.24
C GLU A 60 31.59 -29.60 19.84
N GLU A 61 31.79 -28.35 20.30
CA GLU A 61 33.02 -27.58 19.98
C GLU A 61 34.20 -27.83 20.94
N LEU A 62 34.06 -28.65 21.99
CA LEU A 62 35.12 -28.84 23.00
C LEU A 62 35.89 -30.17 22.93
N LYS A 63 35.88 -30.87 21.78
CA LYS A 63 36.70 -32.08 21.58
C LYS A 63 37.35 -32.10 20.21
N GLY A 64 38.59 -31.62 20.13
CA GLY A 64 39.41 -31.85 18.94
C GLY A 64 40.71 -31.06 18.90
N GLU A 65 41.59 -31.27 19.87
CA GLU A 65 43.00 -30.91 19.73
C GLU A 65 43.87 -32.17 19.87
N VAL A 66 45.00 -32.16 19.16
CA VAL A 66 46.17 -33.07 19.23
C VAL A 66 46.21 -34.22 18.20
N THR A 67 46.89 -34.01 17.06
CA THR A 67 48.28 -34.50 16.82
C THR A 67 48.84 -34.17 15.41
N LYS A 68 50.09 -33.69 15.41
CA LYS A 68 51.25 -33.98 14.52
C LYS A 68 51.31 -33.49 13.05
N ASP A 69 52.14 -32.46 12.89
CA ASP A 69 53.44 -32.41 12.19
C ASP A 69 53.66 -32.85 10.73
N GLU A 70 54.32 -31.90 10.04
CA GLU A 70 55.33 -31.99 8.97
C GLU A 70 54.95 -32.48 7.56
N SER A 71 55.05 -31.56 6.58
CA SER A 71 55.94 -31.68 5.42
C SER A 71 55.59 -30.70 4.28
N LEU A 72 56.40 -29.64 4.15
CA LEU A 72 56.85 -28.96 2.93
C LEU A 72 56.23 -29.37 1.57
N LYS A 73 55.58 -28.43 0.86
CA LYS A 73 56.08 -27.83 -0.41
C LYS A 73 55.05 -26.94 -1.13
N SER A 74 55.56 -25.73 -1.44
CA SER A 74 55.39 -24.97 -2.69
C SER A 74 54.03 -24.44 -3.13
N LYS A 75 54.01 -23.12 -3.29
CA LYS A 75 53.48 -22.38 -4.45
C LYS A 75 52.00 -22.65 -4.83
N SER A 76 51.13 -21.73 -4.45
CA SER A 76 50.66 -20.72 -5.41
C SER A 76 49.89 -19.63 -4.68
N ASP A 77 50.47 -18.44 -4.66
CA ASP A 77 49.71 -17.20 -4.58
C ASP A 77 48.68 -17.20 -5.72
N THR A 78 47.40 -17.29 -5.38
CA THR A 78 46.35 -16.68 -6.20
C THR A 78 45.04 -16.61 -5.44
N SER A 79 44.56 -15.38 -5.29
CA SER A 79 43.16 -15.04 -5.25
C SER A 79 42.39 -15.41 -3.98
N SER A 80 42.81 -14.79 -2.86
CA SER A 80 41.81 -14.35 -1.89
C SER A 80 40.91 -13.31 -2.58
N LYS A 81 39.76 -13.78 -3.06
CA LYS A 81 38.66 -12.90 -3.48
C LYS A 81 38.22 -12.11 -2.26
N ASN A 82 38.83 -10.93 -2.11
CA ASN A 82 38.26 -9.79 -1.42
C ASN A 82 36.79 -9.74 -1.80
N ARG A 83 35.93 -9.94 -0.79
CA ARG A 83 34.56 -9.45 -0.82
C ARG A 83 34.67 -7.94 -0.87
N VAL A 84 34.84 -7.45 -2.10
CA VAL A 84 34.38 -6.14 -2.51
C VAL A 84 32.91 -6.13 -2.15
N LEU A 85 32.62 -5.57 -0.98
CA LEU A 85 31.42 -4.79 -0.82
C LEU A 85 31.42 -3.92 -2.08
N VAL A 86 30.52 -4.20 -3.00
CA VAL A 86 30.12 -3.23 -4.02
C VAL A 86 29.35 -2.17 -3.22
N SER A 87 30.10 -1.44 -2.39
CA SER A 87 30.04 0.01 -2.39
C SER A 87 29.96 0.37 -3.85
N LEU A 88 28.90 1.06 -4.24
CA LEU A 88 29.04 1.97 -5.35
C LEU A 88 30.22 2.87 -4.97
N GLU A 89 31.43 2.51 -5.39
CA GLU A 89 32.49 3.48 -5.67
C GLU A 89 31.96 4.32 -6.82
N ILE A 90 31.01 5.20 -6.48
CA ILE A 90 30.97 6.53 -7.04
C ILE A 90 32.36 7.06 -6.66
N SER A 91 33.20 7.23 -7.67
CA SER A 91 34.53 7.81 -7.50
C SER A 91 34.42 9.02 -6.58
N ASP A 92 35.03 8.93 -5.40
CA ASP A 92 35.13 9.96 -4.35
C ASP A 92 35.99 11.17 -4.79
N ASP A 93 36.14 11.40 -6.08
CA ASP A 93 36.78 12.58 -6.63
C ASP A 93 35.77 13.75 -6.58
N GLU A 94 35.74 14.42 -5.42
CA GLU A 94 35.32 15.82 -5.23
C GLU A 94 33.97 16.24 -5.84
N LEU A 95 32.97 15.36 -5.86
CA LEU A 95 31.59 15.79 -6.10
C LEU A 95 30.96 16.29 -4.81
N ASP A 96 30.96 17.62 -4.68
CA ASP A 96 30.23 18.43 -3.73
C ASP A 96 28.89 17.75 -3.35
N GLY A 97 28.77 17.26 -2.10
CA GLY A 97 27.68 16.40 -1.65
C GLY A 97 26.28 17.02 -1.83
N ASP A 98 26.22 18.35 -1.92
CA ASP A 98 25.01 19.11 -2.18
C ASP A 98 24.54 19.00 -3.65
N GLU A 99 25.44 18.86 -4.62
CA GLU A 99 25.06 18.67 -6.03
C GLU A 99 24.45 17.28 -6.28
N THR A 100 25.00 16.24 -5.64
CA THR A 100 24.49 14.87 -5.81
C THR A 100 23.07 14.74 -5.25
N PHE A 101 22.79 15.34 -4.09
CA PHE A 101 21.46 15.36 -3.49
C PHE A 101 20.46 16.18 -4.33
N CYS A 102 20.86 17.36 -4.82
CA CYS A 102 20.01 18.18 -5.69
C CYS A 102 19.70 17.49 -7.02
N LEU A 103 20.65 16.77 -7.62
CA LEU A 103 20.48 16.05 -8.88
C LEU A 103 19.59 14.81 -8.70
N LEU A 104 19.70 14.14 -7.55
CA LEU A 104 18.84 13.01 -7.16
C LEU A 104 17.40 13.50 -6.86
N LEU A 105 17.24 14.62 -6.15
CA LEU A 105 15.94 15.28 -5.95
C LEU A 105 15.33 15.77 -7.26
N ARG A 106 16.12 16.30 -8.19
CA ARG A 106 15.65 16.75 -9.50
C ARG A 106 15.23 15.58 -10.39
N LYS A 107 15.98 14.47 -10.36
CA LYS A 107 15.58 13.21 -11.04
C LYS A 107 14.32 12.63 -10.40
N LEU A 108 14.25 12.55 -9.08
CA LEU A 108 13.05 12.10 -8.36
C LEU A 108 11.85 13.00 -8.64
N SER A 109 12.06 14.32 -8.74
CA SER A 109 11.05 15.31 -9.13
C SER A 109 10.58 15.10 -10.57
N SER A 110 11.50 14.85 -11.51
CA SER A 110 11.11 14.59 -12.91
C SER A 110 10.29 13.31 -13.04
N TYR A 111 10.67 12.23 -12.34
CA TYR A 111 9.89 10.99 -12.35
C TYR A 111 8.51 11.17 -11.71
N LYS A 112 8.41 11.96 -10.63
CA LYS A 112 7.12 12.32 -10.00
C LYS A 112 6.23 13.08 -10.97
N LEU A 113 6.77 14.08 -11.68
CA LEU A 113 6.02 14.86 -12.65
C LEU A 113 5.57 14.00 -13.85
N THR A 114 6.46 13.17 -14.41
CA THR A 114 6.11 12.27 -15.51
C THR A 114 4.96 11.35 -15.12
N TRP A 115 4.99 10.77 -13.93
CA TRP A 115 3.91 9.90 -13.45
C TRP A 115 2.58 10.65 -13.34
N VAL A 116 2.55 11.84 -12.72
CA VAL A 116 1.33 12.64 -12.58
C VAL A 116 0.78 13.03 -13.95
N LEU A 117 1.65 13.46 -14.88
CA LEU A 117 1.25 13.82 -16.24
C LEU A 117 0.69 12.63 -17.01
N VAL A 118 1.34 11.47 -16.96
CA VAL A 118 0.86 10.25 -17.63
C VAL A 118 -0.48 9.82 -17.06
N THR A 119 -0.64 9.86 -15.74
CA THR A 119 -1.92 9.49 -15.09
C THR A 119 -3.02 10.46 -15.48
N ALA A 120 -2.78 11.77 -15.40
CA ALA A 120 -3.74 12.80 -15.79
C ALA A 120 -4.14 12.68 -17.28
N LEU A 121 -3.16 12.50 -18.17
CA LEU A 121 -3.41 12.30 -19.60
C LEU A 121 -4.23 11.02 -19.84
N THR A 122 -3.88 9.92 -19.17
CA THR A 122 -4.62 8.66 -19.27
C THR A 122 -6.06 8.87 -18.82
N VAL A 123 -6.29 9.44 -17.64
CA VAL A 123 -7.64 9.75 -17.12
C VAL A 123 -8.42 10.62 -18.10
N LEU A 124 -7.83 11.69 -18.64
CA LEU A 124 -8.50 12.60 -19.56
C LEU A 124 -8.91 11.91 -20.86
N VAL A 125 -7.97 11.21 -21.51
CA VAL A 125 -8.24 10.47 -22.76
C VAL A 125 -9.28 9.38 -22.52
N CYS A 126 -9.11 8.59 -21.47
CA CYS A 126 -10.01 7.52 -21.09
C CYS A 126 -11.43 8.02 -20.75
N SER A 127 -11.55 9.11 -19.99
CA SER A 127 -12.86 9.71 -19.64
C SER A 127 -13.55 10.25 -20.88
N ALA A 128 -12.81 10.91 -21.78
CA ALA A 128 -13.36 11.41 -23.04
C ALA A 128 -13.87 10.29 -23.96
N LEU A 129 -13.17 9.15 -23.98
CA LEU A 129 -13.56 7.98 -24.78
C LEU A 129 -14.71 7.18 -24.14
N ALA A 130 -14.71 7.04 -22.82
CA ALA A 130 -15.70 6.27 -22.08
C ALA A 130 -17.03 7.00 -21.90
N ASN A 131 -16.98 8.34 -21.84
CA ASN A 131 -18.11 9.23 -21.55
C ASN A 131 -18.98 8.72 -20.37
N PRO A 132 -18.39 8.59 -19.17
CA PRO A 132 -19.09 7.99 -18.04
C PRO A 132 -20.27 8.88 -17.62
N VAL A 133 -21.45 8.27 -17.46
CA VAL A 133 -22.69 8.96 -17.08
C VAL A 133 -22.81 8.96 -15.57
N LEU A 134 -23.09 10.11 -14.97
CA LEU A 134 -23.29 10.21 -13.52
C LEU A 134 -24.55 9.44 -13.10
N CYS A 135 -24.54 8.82 -11.92
CA CYS A 135 -25.74 8.11 -11.46
C CYS A 135 -26.93 9.04 -11.22
N THR A 136 -26.72 10.31 -10.89
CA THR A 136 -27.78 11.33 -10.81
C THR A 136 -28.46 11.62 -12.16
N GLN A 137 -27.85 11.19 -13.27
CA GLN A 137 -28.41 11.30 -14.62
C GLN A 137 -29.10 10.01 -15.08
N SER A 138 -28.98 8.91 -14.33
CA SER A 138 -29.62 7.62 -14.62
C SER A 138 -30.54 7.23 -13.44
N PRO A 139 -31.88 7.33 -13.59
CA PRO A 139 -32.82 7.02 -12.49
C PRO A 139 -32.65 5.62 -11.91
N ALA A 140 -32.30 4.64 -12.75
CA ALA A 140 -32.04 3.28 -12.31
C ALA A 140 -30.78 3.20 -11.44
N CYS A 141 -29.69 3.88 -11.82
CA CYS A 141 -28.49 3.92 -10.99
C CYS A 141 -28.74 4.65 -9.66
N GLU A 142 -29.42 5.79 -9.71
CA GLU A 142 -29.76 6.57 -8.52
C GLU A 142 -30.59 5.75 -7.52
N GLN A 143 -31.57 4.99 -8.01
CA GLN A 143 -32.35 4.10 -7.15
C GLN A 143 -31.49 3.03 -6.46
N HIS A 144 -30.57 2.39 -7.21
CA HIS A 144 -29.62 1.43 -6.63
C HIS A 144 -28.70 2.08 -5.59
N HIS A 145 -28.30 3.33 -5.83
CA HIS A 145 -27.48 4.08 -4.89
C HIS A 145 -28.24 4.40 -3.59
N LEU A 146 -29.49 4.85 -3.68
CA LEU A 146 -30.32 5.19 -2.52
C LEU A 146 -30.58 3.96 -1.63
N LEU A 147 -30.74 2.77 -2.22
CA LEU A 147 -30.87 1.51 -1.47
C LEU A 147 -29.63 1.16 -0.64
N ASP A 148 -28.49 1.69 -1.03
CA ASP A 148 -27.19 1.45 -0.43
C ASP A 148 -26.80 2.53 0.62
N GLN A 149 -27.77 3.35 1.04
CA GLN A 149 -27.58 4.36 2.09
C GLN A 149 -27.29 3.77 3.46
N ASP A 150 -27.69 2.53 3.74
CA ASP A 150 -27.41 1.86 5.01
C ASP A 150 -25.90 1.61 5.23
N LEU A 151 -25.12 1.55 4.15
CA LEU A 151 -23.65 1.49 4.18
C LEU A 151 -22.99 2.81 4.61
N SER A 152 -23.75 3.91 4.71
CA SER A 152 -23.24 5.19 5.23
C SER A 152 -22.77 5.05 6.68
N PHE A 153 -23.52 4.34 7.53
CA PHE A 153 -23.13 4.10 8.92
C PHE A 153 -21.84 3.28 9.01
N TYR A 154 -21.70 2.25 8.17
CA TYR A 154 -20.48 1.45 8.10
C TYR A 154 -19.28 2.31 7.68
N SER A 155 -19.44 3.13 6.64
CA SER A 155 -18.40 4.05 6.15
C SER A 155 -18.05 5.11 7.20
N GLY A 156 -19.03 5.62 7.95
CA GLY A 156 -18.82 6.55 9.06
C GLY A 156 -18.03 5.94 10.22
N GLY A 157 -18.30 4.69 10.57
CA GLY A 157 -17.50 3.93 11.55
C GLY A 157 -16.05 3.74 11.10
N VAL A 158 -15.84 3.39 9.83
CA VAL A 158 -14.49 3.28 9.22
C VAL A 158 -13.77 4.63 9.23
N SER A 159 -14.44 5.73 8.86
CA SER A 159 -13.89 7.10 8.93
C SER A 159 -13.44 7.47 10.33
N ALA A 160 -14.24 7.17 11.36
CA ALA A 160 -13.88 7.45 12.76
C ALA A 160 -12.65 6.65 13.21
N ALA A 161 -12.57 5.37 12.85
CA ALA A 161 -11.40 4.53 13.12
C ALA A 161 -10.14 5.07 12.41
N LEU A 162 -10.27 5.44 11.13
CA LEU A 162 -9.18 6.04 10.35
C LEU A 162 -8.72 7.37 10.93
N ALA A 163 -9.63 8.22 11.39
CA ALA A 163 -9.30 9.48 12.05
C ALA A 163 -8.49 9.25 13.33
N SER A 164 -8.84 8.24 14.12
CA SER A 164 -8.05 7.87 15.31
C SER A 164 -6.63 7.44 14.94
N VAL A 165 -6.47 6.58 13.92
CA VAL A 165 -5.16 6.13 13.45
C VAL A 165 -4.34 7.29 12.86
N LEU A 166 -4.98 8.18 12.09
CA LEU A 166 -4.36 9.39 11.54
C LEU A 166 -3.83 10.30 12.66
N MET A 167 -4.63 10.55 13.70
CA MET A 167 -4.21 11.37 14.84
C MET A 167 -3.02 10.75 15.58
N HIS A 168 -3.01 9.42 15.72
CA HIS A 168 -1.88 8.69 16.29
C HIS A 168 -0.60 8.85 15.46
N GLU A 169 -0.66 8.64 14.14
CA GLU A 169 0.50 8.85 13.26
C GLU A 169 0.94 10.31 13.21
N LEU A 170 0.01 11.27 13.20
CA LEU A 170 0.32 12.69 13.22
C LEU A 170 1.04 13.08 14.52
N ALA A 171 0.56 12.59 15.67
CA ALA A 171 1.24 12.79 16.94
C ALA A 171 2.66 12.18 16.93
N SER A 172 2.83 10.99 16.35
CA SER A 172 4.14 10.36 16.17
C SER A 172 5.08 11.21 15.31
N VAL A 173 4.60 11.76 14.18
CA VAL A 173 5.36 12.68 13.32
C VAL A 173 5.74 13.94 14.09
N MET A 174 4.81 14.57 14.80
CA MET A 174 5.07 15.80 15.54
C MET A 174 6.10 15.59 16.66
N LEU A 175 5.98 14.48 17.42
CA LEU A 175 6.94 14.13 18.47
C LEU A 175 8.32 13.85 17.88
N THR A 176 8.39 13.06 16.81
CA THR A 176 9.64 12.74 16.12
C THR A 176 10.29 14.00 15.55
N HIS A 177 9.52 14.87 14.89
CA HIS A 177 10.00 16.14 14.36
C HIS A 177 10.54 17.07 15.45
N ASN A 178 9.80 17.23 16.56
CA ASN A 178 10.22 18.10 17.67
C ASN A 178 11.48 17.57 18.38
N THR A 179 11.61 16.25 18.47
CA THR A 179 12.79 15.59 19.05
C THR A 179 13.98 15.67 18.09
N ALA A 180 13.74 15.38 16.81
CA ALA A 180 14.72 15.45 15.74
C ALA A 180 15.26 16.86 15.57
N LYS A 181 14.45 17.92 15.73
CA LYS A 181 14.91 19.31 15.62
C LYS A 181 16.10 19.62 16.53
N LYS A 182 16.21 18.98 17.70
CA LYS A 182 17.35 19.14 18.61
C LYS A 182 18.56 18.27 18.25
N ALA A 183 18.34 17.22 17.46
CA ALA A 183 19.36 16.24 17.06
C ALA A 183 19.72 16.30 15.57
N ILE A 184 19.09 17.20 14.80
CA ILE A 184 19.17 17.25 13.33
C ILE A 184 20.58 17.57 12.85
N ASP A 185 21.31 18.36 13.64
CA ASP A 185 22.70 18.72 13.37
C ASP A 185 23.68 17.60 13.76
N ILE A 186 23.22 16.58 14.49
CA ILE A 186 24.06 15.49 15.03
C ILE A 186 23.86 14.19 14.24
N ILE A 187 22.63 13.92 13.81
CA ILE A 187 22.26 12.67 13.16
C ILE A 187 21.86 12.97 11.72
N PRO A 188 22.75 12.70 10.73
CA PRO A 188 22.36 12.77 9.34
C PRO A 188 21.16 11.84 9.07
N ASP A 189 20.34 12.19 8.10
CA ASP A 189 19.21 11.38 7.59
C ASP A 189 17.98 11.23 8.50
N ILE A 190 17.90 11.94 9.64
CA ILE A 190 16.70 11.90 10.50
C ILE A 190 15.44 12.41 9.79
N LYS A 191 15.60 13.28 8.77
CA LYS A 191 14.50 13.76 7.93
C LYS A 191 13.86 12.63 7.12
N ASP A 192 14.66 11.67 6.66
CA ASP A 192 14.18 10.56 5.83
C ASP A 192 13.35 9.58 6.64
N SER A 193 13.59 9.47 7.96
CA SER A 193 12.75 8.66 8.85
C SER A 193 11.31 9.18 9.02
N LEU A 194 11.04 10.45 8.71
CA LEU A 194 9.70 11.05 8.79
C LEU A 194 8.85 10.77 7.55
N ILE A 195 9.49 10.53 6.40
CA ILE A 195 8.80 10.34 5.10
C ILE A 195 7.73 9.24 5.18
N PRO A 196 7.99 8.04 5.75
CA PRO A 196 7.00 6.97 5.76
C PRO A 196 5.74 7.33 6.55
N SER A 197 5.88 7.97 7.72
CA SER A 197 4.70 8.40 8.49
C SER A 197 3.94 9.53 7.80
N MET A 198 4.61 10.47 7.14
CA MET A 198 3.89 11.50 6.37
C MET A 198 3.09 10.89 5.21
N LEU A 199 3.66 9.91 4.52
CA LEU A 199 2.97 9.17 3.45
C LEU A 199 1.79 8.35 3.99
N LEU A 200 1.92 7.74 5.18
CA LEU A 200 0.81 7.06 5.84
C LEU A 200 -0.29 8.05 6.29
N CYS A 201 0.06 9.20 6.84
CA CYS A 201 -0.90 10.26 7.16
C CYS A 201 -1.68 10.71 5.91
N ALA A 202 -0.99 10.91 4.78
CA ALA A 202 -1.64 11.21 3.51
C ALA A 202 -2.59 10.08 3.08
N THR A 203 -2.15 8.83 3.19
CA THR A 203 -2.97 7.65 2.88
C THR A 203 -4.27 7.63 3.68
N PHE A 204 -4.18 7.82 5.00
CA PHE A 204 -5.35 7.84 5.88
C PHE A 204 -6.25 9.05 5.65
N LEU A 205 -5.68 10.22 5.38
CA LEU A 205 -6.46 11.41 5.04
C LEU A 205 -7.30 11.18 3.77
N VAL A 206 -6.71 10.58 2.73
CA VAL A 206 -7.44 10.24 1.49
C VAL A 206 -8.57 9.25 1.78
N LEU A 207 -8.33 8.22 2.60
CA LEU A 207 -9.39 7.27 2.98
C LEU A 207 -10.51 7.91 3.79
N ILE A 208 -10.20 8.87 4.68
CA ILE A 208 -11.22 9.62 5.42
C ILE A 208 -12.07 10.42 4.43
N ILE A 209 -11.44 11.10 3.47
CA ILE A 209 -12.17 11.88 2.45
C ILE A 209 -13.06 10.97 1.60
N GLU A 210 -12.55 9.81 1.15
CA GLU A 210 -13.30 8.79 0.42
C GLU A 210 -14.54 8.32 1.21
N ASN A 211 -14.35 7.90 2.46
CA ASN A 211 -15.44 7.38 3.29
C ASN A 211 -16.41 8.49 3.71
N MET A 212 -15.95 9.73 3.90
CA MET A 212 -16.82 10.88 4.13
C MET A 212 -17.65 11.23 2.89
N ALA A 213 -17.09 11.08 1.68
CA ALA A 213 -17.87 11.23 0.45
C ALA A 213 -19.00 10.18 0.36
N LEU A 214 -18.73 8.94 0.80
CA LEU A 214 -19.75 7.87 0.89
C LEU A 214 -20.80 8.12 1.99
N VAL A 215 -20.44 8.79 3.09
CA VAL A 215 -21.37 9.18 4.16
C VAL A 215 -22.28 10.32 3.71
N LEU A 216 -21.72 11.34 3.06
CA LEU A 216 -22.48 12.51 2.64
C LEU A 216 -23.43 12.19 1.49
N GLY A 217 -23.08 11.28 0.58
CA GLY A 217 -23.98 10.73 -0.45
C GLY A 217 -24.52 11.72 -1.50
N GLU A 218 -24.32 13.03 -1.32
CA GLU A 218 -24.86 14.10 -2.16
C GLU A 218 -23.91 14.55 -3.27
N LEU A 219 -22.65 14.10 -3.26
CA LEU A 219 -21.65 14.56 -4.22
C LEU A 219 -21.89 13.93 -5.61
N PRO A 220 -22.08 14.71 -6.69
CA PRO A 220 -22.51 14.14 -7.98
C PRO A 220 -21.47 13.23 -8.66
N TRP A 221 -20.19 13.24 -8.22
CA TRP A 221 -19.08 12.57 -8.90
C TRP A 221 -18.68 11.20 -8.32
N TYR A 222 -19.25 10.76 -7.19
CA TYR A 222 -18.76 9.54 -6.51
C TYR A 222 -19.18 8.24 -7.21
N ALA A 223 -20.25 8.24 -8.01
CA ALA A 223 -20.76 7.06 -8.72
C ALA A 223 -21.22 7.38 -10.15
N HIS A 224 -20.91 6.44 -11.04
CA HIS A 224 -21.29 6.49 -12.45
C HIS A 224 -22.10 5.24 -12.83
N ALA A 225 -23.01 5.38 -13.78
CA ALA A 225 -23.82 4.27 -14.28
C ALA A 225 -22.96 3.35 -15.16
N ALA A 226 -22.94 2.05 -14.83
CA ALA A 226 -22.25 1.06 -15.64
C ALA A 226 -22.97 0.84 -16.98
N ASN A 227 -22.21 0.52 -18.02
CA ASN A 227 -22.74 0.14 -19.33
C ASN A 227 -22.27 -1.28 -19.68
N LEU A 228 -22.76 -2.25 -18.90
CA LEU A 228 -22.25 -3.62 -18.86
C LEU A 228 -23.07 -4.66 -19.66
N GLY A 229 -24.16 -4.26 -20.31
CA GLY A 229 -25.11 -5.15 -20.98
C GLY A 229 -26.42 -5.29 -20.19
N THR A 230 -27.37 -6.07 -20.70
CA THR A 230 -28.79 -6.02 -20.27
C THR A 230 -29.04 -6.21 -18.77
N GLU A 231 -28.26 -7.06 -18.09
CA GLU A 231 -28.48 -7.37 -16.66
C GLU A 231 -27.70 -6.47 -15.70
N LEU A 232 -26.62 -5.83 -16.17
CA LEU A 232 -25.71 -5.05 -15.33
C LEU A 232 -25.64 -3.57 -15.72
N ASN A 233 -26.38 -3.16 -16.74
CA ASN A 233 -26.56 -1.76 -17.12
C ASN A 233 -27.16 -0.97 -15.96
N ASP A 234 -26.74 0.29 -15.87
CA ASP A 234 -27.20 1.24 -14.86
C ASP A 234 -26.92 0.85 -13.40
N THR A 235 -26.11 -0.18 -13.17
CA THR A 235 -25.63 -0.47 -11.82
C THR A 235 -24.55 0.54 -11.41
N PRO A 236 -24.45 0.91 -10.11
CA PRO A 236 -23.51 1.93 -9.68
C PRO A 236 -22.06 1.44 -9.71
N VAL A 237 -21.20 2.24 -10.34
CA VAL A 237 -19.74 2.11 -10.32
C VAL A 237 -19.18 3.24 -9.46
N TYR A 238 -18.80 2.91 -8.23
CA TYR A 238 -18.26 3.86 -7.26
C TYR A 238 -16.85 4.33 -7.68
N SER A 239 -16.81 5.41 -8.45
CA SER A 239 -15.58 5.96 -9.03
C SER A 239 -14.67 6.60 -7.99
N VAL A 240 -15.20 6.93 -6.82
CA VAL A 240 -14.42 7.38 -5.66
C VAL A 240 -13.32 6.37 -5.25
N PHE A 241 -13.56 5.07 -5.37
CA PHE A 241 -12.55 4.04 -5.08
C PHE A 241 -11.38 4.13 -6.05
N TYR A 242 -11.65 4.30 -7.35
CA TYR A 242 -10.61 4.43 -8.36
C TYR A 242 -9.81 5.72 -8.18
N ALA A 243 -10.46 6.84 -7.85
CA ALA A 243 -9.79 8.09 -7.52
C ALA A 243 -8.87 7.94 -6.30
N GLU A 244 -9.33 7.24 -5.26
CA GLU A 244 -8.51 6.91 -4.10
C GLU A 244 -7.32 6.01 -4.46
N TRP A 245 -7.55 4.96 -5.26
CA TRP A 245 -6.48 4.05 -5.68
C TRP A 245 -5.40 4.75 -6.49
N LEU A 246 -5.75 5.72 -7.34
CA LEU A 246 -4.79 6.53 -8.11
C LEU A 246 -3.86 7.38 -7.22
N ILE A 247 -4.21 7.59 -5.96
CA ILE A 247 -3.38 8.33 -4.99
C ILE A 247 -2.67 7.36 -4.04
N ASN A 248 -3.42 6.47 -3.41
CA ASN A 248 -2.91 5.64 -2.33
C ASN A 248 -2.10 4.43 -2.81
N VAL A 249 -2.43 3.82 -3.95
CA VAL A 249 -1.65 2.69 -4.47
C VAL A 249 -0.20 3.12 -4.79
N PRO A 250 0.05 4.25 -5.47
CA PRO A 250 1.40 4.79 -5.66
C PRO A 250 2.15 5.01 -4.35
N ILE A 251 1.49 5.57 -3.34
CA ILE A 251 2.09 5.77 -2.01
C ILE A 251 2.50 4.43 -1.41
N LEU A 252 1.63 3.42 -1.44
CA LEU A 252 1.91 2.07 -0.94
C LEU A 252 3.07 1.39 -1.70
N LEU A 253 3.15 1.58 -3.01
CA LEU A 253 4.26 1.06 -3.82
C LEU A 253 5.60 1.74 -3.47
N VAL A 254 5.62 3.05 -3.21
CA VAL A 254 6.81 3.77 -2.73
C VAL A 254 7.22 3.28 -1.34
N LEU A 255 6.26 3.10 -0.44
CA LEU A 255 6.51 2.58 0.90
C LEU A 255 7.06 1.15 0.86
N ALA A 256 6.52 0.28 0.00
CA ALA A 256 6.98 -1.10 -0.12
C ALA A 256 8.34 -1.22 -0.86
N GLY A 257 8.49 -0.53 -1.99
CA GLY A 257 9.67 -0.61 -2.83
C GLY A 257 10.84 0.20 -2.27
N SER A 258 10.68 1.52 -2.17
CA SER A 258 11.76 2.43 -1.81
C SER A 258 12.09 2.35 -0.32
N ILE A 259 11.07 2.44 0.54
CA ILE A 259 11.28 2.53 2.00
C ILE A 259 11.55 1.15 2.60
N ALA A 260 10.64 0.18 2.43
CA ALA A 260 10.77 -1.12 3.09
C ALA A 260 11.88 -1.99 2.48
N LEU A 261 12.05 -1.97 1.15
CA LEU A 261 13.02 -2.82 0.44
C LEU A 261 14.27 -2.10 -0.06
N GLY A 262 14.40 -0.79 0.15
CA GLY A 262 15.57 -0.01 -0.28
C GLY A 262 15.79 -0.06 -1.79
N ARG A 263 14.73 -0.14 -2.59
CA ARG A 263 14.84 -0.15 -4.06
C ARG A 263 15.10 1.27 -4.58
N PRO A 264 15.93 1.43 -5.63
CA PRO A 264 16.10 2.73 -6.25
C PRO A 264 14.79 3.19 -6.89
N GLY A 265 14.53 4.50 -6.87
CA GLY A 265 13.28 5.07 -7.39
C GLY A 265 13.02 4.73 -8.87
N SER A 266 14.05 4.51 -9.68
CA SER A 266 13.93 4.07 -11.07
C SER A 266 13.33 2.66 -11.21
N GLU A 267 13.67 1.74 -10.29
CA GLU A 267 13.05 0.39 -10.25
C GLU A 267 11.60 0.46 -9.75
N VAL A 268 11.28 1.44 -8.90
CA VAL A 268 9.93 1.65 -8.33
C VAL A 268 8.98 2.35 -9.30
N ALA A 269 9.50 3.25 -10.13
CA ALA A 269 8.72 4.06 -11.06
C ALA A 269 7.96 3.23 -12.10
N GLU A 270 8.54 2.15 -12.61
CA GLU A 270 7.90 1.31 -13.64
C GLU A 270 6.57 0.69 -13.16
N PRO A 271 6.52 -0.15 -12.12
CA PRO A 271 5.26 -0.73 -11.67
C PRO A 271 4.30 0.33 -11.12
N LEU A 272 4.80 1.46 -10.60
CA LEU A 272 3.95 2.59 -10.21
C LEU A 272 3.20 3.15 -11.43
N LEU A 273 3.89 3.44 -12.52
CA LEU A 273 3.28 3.97 -13.74
C LEU A 273 2.31 2.95 -14.36
N ILE A 274 2.75 1.70 -14.50
CA ILE A 274 1.92 0.61 -15.04
C ILE A 274 0.65 0.44 -14.19
N THR A 275 0.77 0.52 -12.86
CA THR A 275 -0.37 0.36 -11.95
C THR A 275 -1.44 1.42 -12.12
N ASN A 276 -1.05 2.69 -12.22
CA ASN A 276 -2.04 3.75 -12.42
C ASN A 276 -2.75 3.61 -13.77
N VAL A 277 -2.01 3.31 -14.84
CA VAL A 277 -2.61 3.16 -16.16
C VAL A 277 -3.62 2.00 -16.17
N TYR A 278 -3.28 0.84 -15.58
CA TYR A 278 -4.23 -0.27 -15.55
C TYR A 278 -5.43 0.01 -14.63
N ILE A 279 -5.28 0.79 -13.55
CA ILE A 279 -6.41 1.21 -12.70
C ILE A 279 -7.41 2.03 -13.53
N VAL A 280 -6.92 2.97 -14.36
CA VAL A 280 -7.78 3.75 -15.24
C VAL A 280 -8.43 2.86 -16.30
N PHE A 281 -7.71 1.91 -16.88
CA PHE A 281 -8.28 0.97 -17.85
C PHE A 281 -9.37 0.08 -17.23
N ALA A 282 -9.16 -0.39 -16.01
CA ALA A 282 -10.17 -1.12 -15.24
C ALA A 282 -11.42 -0.27 -14.97
N TRP A 283 -11.22 1.00 -14.59
CA TRP A 283 -12.32 1.95 -14.41
C TRP A 283 -13.12 2.14 -15.71
N VAL A 284 -12.45 2.42 -16.82
CA VAL A 284 -13.06 2.64 -18.14
C VAL A 284 -13.85 1.43 -18.64
N ALA A 285 -13.34 0.22 -18.40
CA ALA A 285 -13.99 -0.99 -18.86
C ALA A 285 -15.44 -1.15 -18.34
N ASN A 286 -15.80 -0.47 -17.25
CA ASN A 286 -17.18 -0.44 -16.75
C ASN A 286 -18.16 0.31 -17.66
N PHE A 287 -17.66 1.19 -18.53
CA PHE A 287 -18.48 2.09 -19.37
C PHE A 287 -18.46 1.70 -20.86
N ILE A 288 -17.66 0.70 -21.24
CA ILE A 288 -17.60 0.22 -22.63
C ILE A 288 -18.77 -0.72 -22.90
N SER A 289 -19.71 -0.32 -23.75
CA SER A 289 -20.85 -1.17 -24.17
C SER A 289 -20.44 -2.36 -25.04
N ASN A 290 -19.41 -2.19 -25.88
CA ASN A 290 -18.93 -3.25 -26.76
C ASN A 290 -18.19 -4.34 -25.97
N LEU A 291 -18.77 -5.54 -25.93
CA LEU A 291 -18.26 -6.67 -25.14
C LEU A 291 -16.83 -7.07 -25.52
N ALA A 292 -16.52 -7.15 -26.82
CA ALA A 292 -15.20 -7.57 -27.29
C ALA A 292 -14.13 -6.53 -26.91
N LEU A 293 -14.41 -5.24 -27.13
CA LEU A 293 -13.52 -4.16 -26.75
C LEU A 293 -13.31 -4.12 -25.22
N ARG A 294 -14.38 -4.33 -24.44
CA ARG A 294 -14.31 -4.40 -22.98
C ARG A 294 -13.36 -5.49 -22.52
N TYR A 295 -13.53 -6.72 -23.00
CA TYR A 295 -12.64 -7.83 -22.64
C TYR A 295 -11.22 -7.66 -23.17
N ALA A 296 -11.02 -6.97 -24.30
CA ALA A 296 -9.69 -6.61 -24.77
C ALA A 296 -9.00 -5.64 -23.78
N VAL A 297 -9.70 -4.59 -23.34
CA VAL A 297 -9.17 -3.65 -22.33
C VAL A 297 -8.89 -4.38 -21.01
N LEU A 298 -9.79 -5.24 -20.54
CA LEU A 298 -9.55 -6.05 -19.33
C LEU A 298 -8.35 -6.98 -19.47
N SER A 299 -8.17 -7.62 -20.63
CA SER A 299 -7.02 -8.48 -20.89
C SER A 299 -5.72 -7.69 -20.81
N ILE A 300 -5.69 -6.48 -21.38
CA ILE A 300 -4.54 -5.56 -21.28
C ILE A 300 -4.30 -5.18 -19.81
N THR A 301 -5.34 -4.83 -19.05
CA THR A 301 -5.24 -4.52 -17.62
C THR A 301 -4.59 -5.67 -16.83
N PHE A 302 -5.00 -6.92 -17.06
CA PHE A 302 -4.39 -8.07 -16.37
C PHE A 302 -2.93 -8.32 -16.79
N LEU A 303 -2.60 -8.17 -18.08
CA LEU A 303 -1.21 -8.25 -18.55
C LEU A 303 -0.33 -7.20 -17.87
N MET A 304 -0.84 -5.97 -17.72
CA MET A 304 -0.17 -4.89 -17.01
C MET A 304 -0.01 -5.21 -15.51
N TYR A 305 -1.03 -5.75 -14.86
CA TYR A 305 -0.94 -6.23 -13.48
C TYR A 305 0.13 -7.31 -13.30
N PHE A 306 0.18 -8.32 -14.18
CA PHE A 306 1.20 -9.37 -14.10
C PHE A 306 2.60 -8.80 -14.33
N ARG A 307 2.76 -7.85 -15.28
CA ARG A 307 4.03 -7.18 -15.54
C ARG A 307 4.51 -6.39 -14.32
N ALA A 308 3.63 -5.63 -13.66
CA ALA A 308 3.94 -4.86 -12.47
C ALA A 308 4.29 -5.78 -11.29
N SER A 309 3.47 -6.81 -11.05
CA SER A 309 3.68 -7.81 -10.00
C SER A 309 4.99 -8.57 -10.18
N TRP A 310 5.36 -8.91 -11.42
CA TRP A 310 6.64 -9.52 -11.73
C TRP A 310 7.83 -8.63 -11.32
N THR A 311 7.79 -7.32 -11.62
CA THR A 311 8.82 -6.37 -11.16
C THR A 311 8.88 -6.33 -9.63
N MET A 312 7.73 -6.32 -8.94
CA MET A 312 7.69 -6.34 -7.47
C MET A 312 8.29 -7.64 -6.89
N CYS A 313 8.03 -8.80 -7.48
CA CYS A 313 8.68 -10.05 -7.11
C CYS A 313 10.20 -9.98 -7.28
N GLN A 314 10.68 -9.35 -8.36
CA GLN A 314 12.12 -9.12 -8.55
C GLN A 314 12.72 -8.22 -7.47
N TRP A 315 11.99 -7.23 -6.95
CA TRP A 315 12.46 -6.42 -5.82
C TRP A 315 12.76 -7.28 -4.60
N VAL A 316 11.82 -8.16 -4.25
CA VAL A 316 11.95 -9.06 -3.11
C VAL A 316 13.10 -10.03 -3.33
N TYR A 317 13.21 -10.61 -4.52
CA TYR A 317 14.31 -11.52 -4.86
C TYR A 317 15.68 -10.84 -4.71
N ARG A 318 15.86 -9.66 -5.31
CA ARG A 318 17.11 -8.88 -5.20
C ARG A 318 17.37 -8.40 -3.77
N TRP A 319 16.33 -8.13 -2.98
CA TRP A 319 16.47 -7.80 -1.56
C TRP A 319 17.04 -8.97 -0.76
N LYS A 320 16.47 -10.17 -0.97
CA LYS A 320 16.94 -11.40 -0.33
C LYS A 320 18.40 -11.71 -0.69
N GLN A 321 18.79 -11.51 -1.95
CA GLN A 321 20.18 -11.71 -2.38
C GLN A 321 21.17 -10.78 -1.66
N ARG A 322 20.80 -9.52 -1.43
CA ARG A 322 21.66 -8.54 -0.73
C ARG A 322 21.68 -8.76 0.80
N ASN A 323 20.63 -9.37 1.35
CA ASN A 323 20.45 -9.54 2.80
C ASN A 323 20.22 -11.01 3.19
N PRO A 324 21.17 -11.93 2.95
CA PRO A 324 20.97 -13.37 3.18
C PRO A 324 20.73 -13.72 4.65
N LYS A 325 21.18 -12.87 5.59
CA LYS A 325 21.00 -13.04 7.04
C LYS A 325 19.84 -12.21 7.61
N GLY A 326 19.15 -11.42 6.78
CA GLY A 326 18.06 -10.56 7.23
C GLY A 326 16.83 -11.40 7.59
N PHE A 327 16.61 -11.65 8.87
CA PHE A 327 15.44 -12.38 9.39
C PHE A 327 14.14 -11.56 9.40
N LEU A 328 14.18 -10.29 8.97
CA LEU A 328 13.02 -9.40 8.98
C LEU A 328 12.03 -9.78 7.87
N LEU A 329 11.19 -10.80 8.13
CA LEU A 329 10.10 -11.22 7.24
C LEU A 329 9.18 -10.05 6.84
N GLY A 330 9.03 -9.03 7.70
CA GLY A 330 8.11 -7.91 7.48
C GLY A 330 8.38 -7.10 6.22
N ARG A 331 9.65 -6.87 5.84
CA ARG A 331 10.02 -6.05 4.67
C ARG A 331 9.54 -6.66 3.34
N PRO A 332 9.92 -7.90 2.97
CA PRO A 332 9.42 -8.56 1.77
C PRO A 332 7.94 -8.90 1.85
N LEU A 333 7.42 -9.15 3.06
CA LEU A 333 6.00 -9.46 3.25
C LEU A 333 5.11 -8.31 2.78
N LEU A 334 5.48 -7.05 3.05
CA LEU A 334 4.68 -5.90 2.61
C LEU A 334 4.48 -5.88 1.09
N ALA A 335 5.55 -6.08 0.32
CA ALA A 335 5.46 -6.12 -1.14
C ALA A 335 4.63 -7.31 -1.65
N PHE A 336 4.81 -8.50 -1.06
CA PHE A 336 4.03 -9.69 -1.44
C PHE A 336 2.54 -9.55 -1.11
N VAL A 337 2.20 -9.02 0.06
CA VAL A 337 0.81 -8.77 0.45
C VAL A 337 0.15 -7.82 -0.53
N LEU A 338 0.82 -6.74 -0.96
CA LEU A 338 0.27 -5.83 -1.96
C LEU A 338 -0.03 -6.53 -3.30
N ILE A 339 0.87 -7.39 -3.79
CA ILE A 339 0.64 -8.16 -5.03
C ILE A 339 -0.62 -9.03 -4.91
N ILE A 340 -0.76 -9.76 -3.79
CA ILE A 340 -1.89 -10.63 -3.53
C ILE A 340 -3.17 -9.82 -3.44
N VAL A 341 -3.18 -8.76 -2.63
CA VAL A 341 -4.33 -7.89 -2.44
C VAL A 341 -4.81 -7.31 -3.76
N PHE A 342 -3.91 -6.76 -4.59
CA PHE A 342 -4.26 -6.23 -5.91
C PHE A 342 -4.84 -7.31 -6.85
N GLY A 343 -4.33 -8.55 -6.77
CA GLY A 343 -4.90 -9.68 -7.48
C GLY A 343 -6.33 -9.99 -7.03
N ILE A 344 -6.60 -9.95 -5.72
CA ILE A 344 -7.94 -10.19 -5.18
C ILE A 344 -8.92 -9.09 -5.64
N TYR A 345 -8.51 -7.81 -5.66
CA TYR A 345 -9.35 -6.75 -6.23
C TYR A 345 -9.73 -7.06 -7.69
N GLY A 346 -8.80 -7.53 -8.51
CA GLY A 346 -9.07 -7.95 -9.88
C GLY A 346 -10.04 -9.13 -9.98
N ILE A 347 -9.96 -10.10 -9.07
CA ILE A 347 -10.89 -11.24 -9.02
C ILE A 347 -12.31 -10.80 -8.65
N VAL A 348 -12.45 -9.96 -7.62
CA VAL A 348 -13.77 -9.43 -7.20
C VAL A 348 -14.37 -8.58 -8.31
N TYR A 349 -13.55 -7.76 -8.98
CA TYR A 349 -13.95 -7.00 -10.15
C TYR A 349 -14.48 -7.92 -11.27
N LEU A 350 -13.76 -8.99 -11.64
CA LEU A 350 -14.26 -9.94 -12.64
C LEU A 350 -15.54 -10.64 -12.21
N ALA A 351 -15.61 -11.06 -10.94
CA ALA A 351 -16.80 -11.71 -10.40
C ALA A 351 -18.02 -10.77 -10.46
N ARG A 352 -17.82 -9.47 -10.17
CA ARG A 352 -18.85 -8.44 -10.36
C ARG A 352 -19.28 -8.34 -11.82
N MET A 353 -18.33 -8.29 -12.76
CA MET A 353 -18.59 -8.15 -14.19
C MET A 353 -19.37 -9.34 -14.78
N HIS A 354 -19.22 -10.52 -14.17
CA HIS A 354 -19.98 -11.72 -14.50
C HIS A 354 -21.29 -11.88 -13.71
N GLY A 355 -21.66 -10.89 -12.89
CA GLY A 355 -22.87 -10.95 -12.06
C GLY A 355 -22.81 -11.93 -10.88
N LEU A 356 -21.64 -12.51 -10.60
CA LEU A 356 -21.43 -13.45 -9.48
C LEU A 356 -21.39 -12.71 -8.12
N VAL A 357 -20.97 -11.45 -8.14
CA VAL A 357 -20.95 -10.55 -6.97
C VAL A 357 -21.85 -9.37 -7.29
N SER A 358 -22.75 -9.00 -6.37
CA SER A 358 -23.56 -7.78 -6.54
C SER A 358 -22.74 -6.53 -6.27
N TYR A 359 -23.13 -5.38 -6.86
CA TYR A 359 -22.45 -4.09 -6.65
C TYR A 359 -22.32 -3.72 -5.17
N ARG A 360 -23.32 -4.09 -4.36
CA ARG A 360 -23.35 -3.87 -2.92
C ARG A 360 -22.27 -4.69 -2.18
N HIS A 361 -22.13 -5.97 -2.50
CA HIS A 361 -21.10 -6.82 -1.90
C HIS A 361 -19.70 -6.41 -2.35
N GLU A 362 -19.54 -6.01 -3.62
CA GLU A 362 -18.30 -5.42 -4.12
C GLU A 362 -17.93 -4.17 -3.31
N ARG A 363 -18.88 -3.25 -3.09
CA ARG A 363 -18.67 -2.04 -2.29
C ARG A 363 -18.23 -2.37 -0.86
N ILE A 364 -18.95 -3.26 -0.17
CA ILE A 364 -18.58 -3.69 1.19
C ILE A 364 -17.15 -4.23 1.19
N PHE A 365 -16.85 -5.13 0.26
CA PHE A 365 -15.53 -5.72 0.11
C PHE A 365 -14.45 -4.64 -0.10
N TYR A 366 -14.66 -3.67 -0.99
CA TYR A 366 -13.70 -2.60 -1.23
C TYR A 366 -13.48 -1.71 -0.01
N VAL A 367 -14.54 -1.30 0.70
CA VAL A 367 -14.40 -0.49 1.93
C VAL A 367 -13.62 -1.27 3.00
N THR A 368 -13.98 -2.53 3.26
CA THR A 368 -13.30 -3.36 4.26
C THR A 368 -11.84 -3.61 3.88
N MET A 369 -11.56 -3.96 2.63
CA MET A 369 -10.20 -4.24 2.16
C MET A 369 -9.33 -2.99 2.09
N ASN A 370 -9.90 -1.84 1.69
CA ASN A 370 -9.19 -0.55 1.68
C ASN A 370 -8.72 -0.22 3.09
N PHE A 371 -9.61 -0.31 4.08
CA PHE A 371 -9.29 -0.06 5.47
C PHE A 371 -8.25 -1.05 6.01
N THR A 372 -8.53 -2.35 5.92
CA THR A 372 -7.69 -3.41 6.54
C THR A 372 -6.30 -3.49 5.93
N THR A 373 -6.17 -3.39 4.61
CA THR A 373 -4.86 -3.46 3.93
C THR A 373 -3.97 -2.28 4.32
N LYS A 374 -4.53 -1.06 4.35
CA LYS A 374 -3.76 0.15 4.67
C LYS A 374 -3.40 0.22 6.16
N LEU A 375 -4.28 -0.28 7.02
CA LEU A 375 -3.97 -0.49 8.44
C LEU A 375 -2.84 -1.51 8.63
N PHE A 376 -2.91 -2.67 7.95
CA PHE A 376 -1.87 -3.69 8.02
C PHE A 376 -0.53 -3.20 7.48
N ALA A 377 -0.54 -2.44 6.38
CA ALA A 377 0.65 -1.81 5.83
C ALA A 377 1.28 -0.82 6.83
N SER A 378 0.46 0.01 7.48
CA SER A 378 0.91 0.93 8.54
C SER A 378 1.54 0.19 9.72
N MET A 379 0.91 -0.87 10.22
CA MET A 379 1.46 -1.70 11.30
C MET A 379 2.79 -2.34 10.91
N THR A 380 2.87 -2.88 9.70
CA THR A 380 4.11 -3.50 9.17
C THR A 380 5.24 -2.47 9.07
N LEU A 381 4.95 -1.27 8.57
CA LEU A 381 5.93 -0.18 8.46
C LEU A 381 6.35 0.36 9.83
N ALA A 382 5.43 0.45 10.79
CA ALA A 382 5.78 0.79 12.18
C ALA A 382 6.74 -0.24 12.78
N GLY A 383 6.50 -1.54 12.55
CA GLY A 383 7.40 -2.61 12.96
C GLY A 383 8.79 -2.50 12.32
N ILE A 384 8.86 -2.25 11.00
CA ILE A 384 10.14 -2.05 10.28
C ILE A 384 10.90 -0.86 10.87
N ARG A 385 10.25 0.29 11.04
CA ARG A 385 10.88 1.48 11.63
C ARG A 385 11.39 1.26 13.05
N SER A 386 10.60 0.57 13.87
CA SER A 386 11.00 0.25 15.24
C SER A 386 12.25 -0.62 15.27
N SER A 387 12.33 -1.62 14.39
CA SER A 387 13.52 -2.46 14.23
C SER A 387 14.75 -1.65 13.78
N ASP A 388 14.59 -0.79 12.78
CA ASP A 388 15.70 0.03 12.26
C ASP A 388 16.24 1.00 13.31
N PHE A 389 15.34 1.59 14.10
CA PHE A 389 15.71 2.47 15.20
C PHE A 389 16.46 1.72 16.32
N GLN A 390 16.04 0.49 16.65
CA GLN A 390 16.75 -0.34 17.63
C GLN A 390 18.16 -0.70 17.15
N GLU A 391 18.33 -1.04 15.88
CA GLU A 391 19.65 -1.34 15.29
C GLU A 391 20.57 -0.11 15.31
N LEU A 392 20.03 1.08 15.01
CA LEU A 392 20.75 2.34 15.11
C LEU A 392 21.22 2.63 16.54
N LEU A 393 20.32 2.48 17.52
CA LEU A 393 20.65 2.69 18.93
C LEU A 393 21.72 1.71 19.42
N LEU A 394 21.61 0.42 19.06
CA LEU A 394 22.62 -0.58 19.39
C LEU A 394 23.98 -0.22 18.78
N THR A 395 24.01 0.22 17.53
CA THR A 395 25.23 0.66 16.84
C THR A 395 25.86 1.88 17.54
N MET A 396 25.05 2.87 17.93
CA MET A 396 25.53 4.03 18.70
C MET A 396 26.09 3.62 20.08
N LEU A 397 25.44 2.70 20.78
CA LEU A 397 25.90 2.21 22.09
C LEU A 397 27.21 1.41 21.99
N VAL A 398 27.34 0.56 20.97
CA VAL A 398 28.57 -0.20 20.72
C VAL A 398 29.72 0.73 20.34
N ASN A 399 29.48 1.70 19.45
CA ASN A 399 30.50 2.67 19.05
C ASN A 399 30.89 3.65 20.18
N ARG A 400 29.98 3.95 21.10
CA ARG A 400 30.31 4.78 22.28
C ARG A 400 31.25 4.06 23.25
N ARG A 401 31.18 2.73 23.34
CA ARG A 401 32.15 1.94 24.10
C ARG A 401 33.54 1.95 23.45
N THR A 402 33.63 2.04 22.12
CA THR A 402 34.93 2.10 21.41
C THR A 402 35.49 3.51 21.32
N SER A 403 34.67 4.56 21.44
CA SER A 403 35.14 5.95 21.42
C SER A 403 35.60 6.51 22.78
N PHE A 404 35.28 5.86 23.91
CA PHE A 404 35.83 6.25 25.22
C PHE A 404 37.31 5.87 25.41
N THR A 405 37.91 5.13 24.47
CA THR A 405 39.37 4.90 24.39
C THR A 405 40.06 5.88 23.44
N ARG A 406 39.34 6.83 22.84
CA ARG A 406 39.91 7.81 21.91
C ARG A 406 40.44 9.03 22.68
N LYS A 407 41.71 8.92 23.06
CA LYS A 407 42.63 9.99 23.50
C LYS A 407 42.21 10.78 24.73
N HIS A 408 42.50 10.20 25.89
CA HIS A 408 43.13 10.97 26.99
C HIS A 408 44.66 11.06 26.79
N ASP A 409 45.09 11.16 25.52
CA ASP A 409 46.49 11.26 25.08
C ASP A 409 46.75 12.68 24.56
N TYR A 410 46.25 13.66 25.31
CA TYR A 410 46.65 15.07 25.26
C TYR A 410 47.58 15.37 26.45
N GLY A 411 48.39 14.37 26.84
CA GLY A 411 49.56 14.56 27.67
C GLY A 411 50.80 14.60 26.76
N ASP A 412 51.60 15.64 26.91
CA ASP A 412 53.05 15.62 26.65
C ASP A 412 53.57 15.77 25.22
N GLN A 413 52.99 16.66 24.41
CA GLN A 413 53.78 17.38 23.38
C GLN A 413 53.53 18.89 23.40
N VAL A 414 53.74 19.51 24.56
CA VAL A 414 54.20 20.91 24.61
C VAL A 414 55.70 20.88 24.30
N THR A 415 56.05 21.02 23.03
CA THR A 415 57.42 21.35 22.64
C THR A 415 57.52 22.88 22.62
N PRO A 416 58.38 23.52 23.43
CA PRO A 416 58.58 24.95 23.34
C PRO A 416 59.38 25.25 22.06
N LEU A 417 58.76 25.91 21.10
CA LEU A 417 59.47 26.62 20.03
C LEU A 417 60.09 27.88 20.64
N LEU A 418 61.24 27.70 21.28
CA LEU A 418 62.27 28.71 21.48
C LEU A 418 63.51 28.24 20.69
N GLU A 419 64.16 29.19 20.03
CA GLU A 419 65.34 29.08 19.15
C GLU A 419 65.10 28.83 17.65
N LYS A 420 64.82 29.90 16.90
CA LYS A 420 65.88 30.62 16.15
C LYS A 420 65.39 31.96 15.61
#